data_AF-A0A3B8VUE7-F1
#
_entry.id   AF-A0A3B8VUE7-F1
#
_cell.length_a   1.000
_cell.length_b   1.000
_cell.length_c   1.000
_cell.angle_alpha   90.00
_cell.angle_beta   90.00
_cell.angle_gamma   90.00
#
_symmetry.space_group_name_H-M   'P 1'
#
loop_
_entity.id
_entity.type
_entity.pdbx_description
1 polymer ?
#
loop_
_entity_poly.entity_id
_entity_poly.type
_entity_poly.pdbx_seq_one_letter_code
_entity_poly.pdbx_strand_id
1 'polypeptide(L)' 'LKNPRLIGFGISNNTTLQSAFSHARGAIVGSKYVQLLGSEETIEKSVDALFDSLGL' A
#
# COMPACT_ATOMS: atom_id res chain seq x y z
N LEU A 1 -13.77 -17.66 -3.27
CA LEU A 1 -14.43 -17.55 -1.95
C LEU A 1 -15.64 -16.65 -2.07
N LYS A 2 -16.69 -16.90 -1.27
CA LYS A 2 -17.91 -16.06 -1.25
C LYS A 2 -17.68 -14.66 -0.67
N ASN A 3 -16.64 -14.48 0.16
CA ASN A 3 -16.37 -13.22 0.83
C ASN A 3 -15.17 -12.51 0.17
N PRO A 4 -15.29 -11.22 -0.17
CA PRO A 4 -14.15 -10.38 -0.56
C PRO A 4 -13.09 -10.43 0.55
N ARG A 5 -11.82 -10.56 0.15
CA ARG A 5 -10.68 -10.53 1.07
C ARG A 5 -9.77 -9.35 0.73
N LEU A 6 -9.06 -8.89 1.73
CA LEU A 6 -7.98 -7.92 1.62
C LEU A 6 -6.67 -8.59 2.06
N ILE A 7 -5.55 -8.23 1.43
CA ILE A 7 -4.20 -8.65 1.84
C ILE A 7 -3.48 -7.44 2.44
N GLY A 8 -3.00 -7.55 3.68
CA GLY A 8 -2.40 -6.42 4.41
C GLY A 8 -0.96 -6.61 4.87
N PHE A 9 -0.30 -7.71 4.48
CA PHE A 9 1.06 -8.02 4.93
C PHE A 9 2.04 -7.93 3.76
N GLY A 10 3.16 -7.23 3.95
CA GLY A 10 4.25 -7.17 2.97
C GLY A 10 3.98 -6.32 1.71
N ILE A 11 2.96 -5.46 1.73
CA ILE A 11 2.66 -4.57 0.60
C ILE A 11 3.44 -3.27 0.77
N SER A 12 4.39 -3.00 -0.12
CA SER A 12 5.29 -1.82 0.00
C SER A 12 5.74 -1.23 -1.32
N ASN A 13 5.35 -1.82 -2.45
CA ASN A 13 5.68 -1.38 -3.80
C ASN A 13 4.64 -1.89 -4.82
N ASN A 14 4.71 -1.40 -6.05
CA ASN A 14 3.80 -1.79 -7.13
C ASN A 14 3.73 -3.33 -7.33
N THR A 15 4.86 -4.03 -7.36
CA THR A 15 4.88 -5.49 -7.60
C THR A 15 4.11 -6.27 -6.52
N THR A 16 4.32 -5.92 -5.25
CA THR A 16 3.62 -6.57 -4.12
C THR A 16 2.13 -6.21 -4.10
N LEU A 17 1.77 -4.98 -4.49
CA LEU A 17 0.39 -4.55 -4.66
C LEU A 17 -0.33 -5.32 -5.77
N GLN A 18 0.29 -5.48 -6.94
CA GLN A 18 -0.28 -6.26 -8.05
C GLN A 18 -0.45 -7.74 -7.68
N SER A 19 0.51 -8.31 -6.95
CA SER A 19 0.40 -9.67 -6.42
C SER A 19 -0.80 -9.81 -5.47
N ALA A 20 -1.02 -8.82 -4.60
CA ALA A 20 -2.20 -8.80 -3.73
C ALA A 20 -3.51 -8.73 -4.53
N PHE A 21 -3.60 -7.84 -5.53
CA PHE A 21 -4.78 -7.73 -6.39
C PHE A 21 -5.05 -8.99 -7.23
N SER A 22 -4.02 -9.78 -7.54
CA SER A 22 -4.19 -11.06 -8.24
C SER A 22 -4.90 -12.12 -7.40
N HIS A 23 -4.92 -11.98 -6.06
CA HIS A 23 -5.43 -13.01 -5.13
C HIS A 23 -6.51 -12.51 -4.16
N ALA A 24 -6.72 -11.20 -4.10
CA ALA A 24 -7.63 -10.51 -3.20
C ALA A 24 -8.31 -9.33 -3.90
N ARG A 25 -9.39 -8.82 -3.30
CA ARG A 25 -10.20 -7.75 -3.88
C ARG A 25 -9.71 -6.35 -3.45
N GLY A 26 -8.59 -6.30 -2.75
CA GLY A 26 -7.94 -5.09 -2.29
C GLY A 26 -6.71 -5.40 -1.42
N ALA A 27 -5.98 -4.35 -1.05
CA ALA A 27 -4.79 -4.44 -0.24
C ALA A 27 -4.78 -3.36 0.86
N ILE A 28 -4.07 -3.62 1.95
CA ILE A 28 -3.83 -2.66 3.04
C ILE A 28 -2.33 -2.38 3.09
N VAL A 29 -1.94 -1.10 3.08
CA VAL A 29 -0.55 -0.66 3.11
C VAL A 29 -0.28 0.12 4.40
N GLY A 30 0.21 -0.58 5.42
CA GLY A 30 0.49 0.00 6.73
C GLY A 30 1.94 0.44 6.91
N SER A 31 2.87 -0.53 6.95
CA SER A 31 4.26 -0.28 7.34
C SER A 31 4.99 0.72 6.43
N LYS A 32 4.71 0.70 5.12
CA LYS A 32 5.29 1.65 4.17
C LYS A 32 4.78 3.08 4.39
N TYR A 33 3.50 3.24 4.71
CA TYR A 33 2.93 4.55 5.05
C TYR A 33 3.54 5.10 6.34
N VAL A 34 3.68 4.28 7.39
CA VAL A 34 4.32 4.69 8.65
C VAL A 34 5.78 5.12 8.43
N GLN A 35 6.52 4.43 7.56
CA GLN A 35 7.88 4.85 7.19
C GLN A 35 7.92 6.21 6.50
N LEU A 36 7.01 6.44 5.54
CA LEU A 36 6.92 7.73 4.83
C LEU A 36 6.48 8.86 5.76
N LEU A 37 5.55 8.58 6.68
CA LEU A 37 5.12 9.54 7.70
C LEU A 37 6.26 9.98 8.63
N GLY A 38 7.25 9.11 8.86
CA GLY A 38 8.46 9.45 9.61
C GLY A 38 9.54 10.16 8.79
N SER A 39 9.41 10.20 7.47
CA SER A 39 10.43 10.73 6.54
C SER A 39 10.01 12.05 5.88
N GLU A 40 8.73 12.19 5.56
CA GLU A 40 8.18 13.36 4.88
C GLU A 40 7.76 14.45 5.88
N GLU A 41 7.76 15.69 5.41
CA GLU A 41 7.45 16.87 6.22
C GLU A 41 5.96 16.98 6.59
N THR A 42 5.07 16.48 5.73
CA THR A 42 3.63 16.55 5.93
C THR A 42 2.94 15.22 5.63
N ILE A 43 1.72 15.08 6.15
CA ILE A 43 0.88 13.91 5.89
C ILE A 43 0.58 13.81 4.39
N GLU A 44 0.27 14.93 3.75
CA GLU A 44 -0.03 15.00 2.32
C GLU A 44 1.14 14.50 1.49
N LYS A 45 2.37 14.97 1.76
CA LYS A 45 3.58 14.48 1.09
C LYS A 45 3.80 12.98 1.31
N SER A 46 3.50 12.49 2.52
CA SER A 46 3.58 11.05 2.84
C SER A 46 2.62 10.22 2.01
N VAL A 47 1.41 10.74 1.77
CA VAL A 47 0.38 10.09 0.97
C VAL A 47 0.75 10.13 -0.51
N ASP A 48 1.22 11.27 -1.03
CA ASP A 48 1.66 11.41 -2.41
C ASP A 48 2.83 10.46 -2.71
N ALA A 49 3.87 10.46 -1.86
CA ALA A 49 5.00 9.55 -1.98
C ALA A 49 4.60 8.08 -1.88
N LEU A 50 3.53 7.77 -1.12
CA LEU A 50 2.99 6.43 -1.04
C LEU A 50 2.35 6.02 -2.37
N PHE A 51 1.48 6.85 -2.95
CA PHE A 51 0.85 6.58 -4.24
C PHE A 51 1.89 6.42 -5.36
N ASP A 52 2.88 7.30 -5.42
CA ASP A 52 4.00 7.20 -6.36
C ASP A 52 4.75 5.85 -6.23
N SER A 53 5.07 5.44 -5.00
CA SER A 53 5.77 4.17 -4.75
C SER A 53 4.95 2.92 -5.12
N LEU A 54 3.62 3.05 -5.12
CA LEU A 54 2.68 2.01 -5.50
C LEU A 54 2.32 2.06 -6.99
N GLY A 55 2.70 3.13 -7.70
CA GLY A 55 2.35 3.37 -9.11
C GLY A 55 0.85 3.62 -9.30
N LEU A 56 0.27 4.43 -8.41
CA LEU A 56 -1.15 4.78 -8.37
C LEU A 56 -1.37 6.27 -8.65
#